data_AF-A0A938NU85-F1
#
_entry.id   AF-A0A938NU85-F1
#
_cell.length_a   1.000
_cell.length_b   1.000
_cell.length_c   1.000
_cell.angle_alpha   90.00
_cell.angle_beta   90.00
_cell.angle_gamma   90.00
#
_symmetry.space_group_name_H-M   'P 1'
#
loop_
_entity.id
_entity.type
_entity.pdbx_description
1 polymer ?
#
loop_
_entity_poly.entity_id
_entity_poly.type
_entity_poly.pdbx_seq_one_letter_code
_entity_poly.pdbx_strand_id
1 'polypeptide(L)'
;MFWLQIIKNFIKILRAGQTPAQIAGGFALGAMAGISPVFTLQSLILWLVILVLNVNLSAAILSFTLFTLIAYIFDPLLHTLGFYLLVDASSLHGLWTSLYNAPVAPLTRFNNTVVLGSFVAGFIMFIPLYIGMKRFVVAYRTHIGARIERWRVYQIISKSALVRWYGKIRRMGE
;
A
#
# COMPACT_ATOMS: atom_id res chain seq x y z
N MET A 1 5.66 18.55 6.43
CA MET A 1 5.05 18.05 7.69
C MET A 1 4.19 16.80 7.50
N PHE A 2 3.39 16.69 6.42
CA PHE A 2 2.52 15.52 6.14
C PHE A 2 3.23 14.16 6.09
N TRP A 3 4.31 14.03 5.30
CA TRP A 3 5.05 12.77 5.16
C TRP A 3 5.64 12.25 6.47
N LEU A 4 6.15 13.15 7.31
CA LEU A 4 6.65 12.80 8.64
C LEU A 4 5.54 12.25 9.54
N GLN A 5 4.32 12.77 9.41
CA GLN A 5 3.17 12.24 10.17
C GLN A 5 2.79 10.84 9.69
N ILE A 6 2.80 10.57 8.39
CA ILE A 6 2.54 9.22 7.85
C ILE A 6 3.58 8.23 8.38
N ILE A 7 4.88 8.58 8.30
CA ILE A 7 5.96 7.71 8.77
C ILE A 7 5.84 7.49 10.28
N LYS A 8 5.61 8.55 11.06
CA LYS A 8 5.38 8.45 12.52
C LYS A 8 4.19 7.56 12.85
N ASN A 9 3.07 7.73 12.16
CA ASN A 9 1.86 6.94 12.36
C ASN A 9 2.09 5.49 11.98
N PHE A 10 2.80 5.24 10.87
CA PHE A 10 3.19 3.89 10.45
C PHE A 10 4.07 3.20 11.50
N ILE A 11 5.11 3.88 12.01
CA ILE A 11 5.94 3.34 13.10
C ILE A 11 5.11 3.06 14.36
N LYS A 12 4.13 3.90 14.67
CA LYS A 12 3.24 3.73 15.82
C LYS A 12 2.37 2.47 15.68
N ILE A 13 1.75 2.25 14.51
CA ILE A 13 0.89 1.07 14.27
C ILE A 13 1.69 -0.23 14.23
N LEU A 14 2.98 -0.20 13.90
CA LEU A 14 3.84 -1.39 14.01
C LEU A 14 3.93 -1.88 15.46
N ARG A 15 3.90 -0.98 16.45
CA ARG A 15 4.01 -1.31 17.89
C ARG A 15 2.69 -1.81 18.50
N ALA A 16 1.58 -1.14 18.25
CA ALA A 16 0.27 -1.48 18.83
C ALA A 16 -0.90 -0.83 18.06
N GLY A 17 -2.13 -1.29 18.32
CA GLY A 17 -3.37 -0.69 17.81
C GLY A 17 -4.11 -1.60 16.84
N GLN A 18 -3.76 -1.57 15.55
CA GLN A 18 -4.44 -2.38 14.52
C GLN A 18 -3.84 -3.78 14.36
N THR A 19 -4.58 -4.71 13.77
CA THR A 19 -4.09 -6.08 13.56
C THR A 19 -3.05 -6.13 12.44
N PRO A 20 -2.10 -7.10 12.45
CA PRO A 20 -1.13 -7.27 11.37
C PRO A 20 -1.79 -7.46 9.99
N ALA A 21 -2.97 -8.09 9.96
CA ALA A 21 -3.75 -8.29 8.74
C ALA A 21 -4.27 -6.97 8.15
N GLN A 22 -4.73 -6.03 8.97
CA GLN A 22 -5.21 -4.71 8.50
C GLN A 22 -4.07 -3.85 7.94
N ILE A 23 -2.90 -3.92 8.57
CA ILE A 23 -1.69 -3.23 8.11
C ILE A 23 -1.22 -3.82 6.78
N ALA A 24 -1.17 -5.16 6.69
CA ALA A 24 -0.81 -5.87 5.48
C ALA A 24 -1.79 -5.62 4.33
N GLY A 25 -3.09 -5.62 4.60
CA GLY A 25 -4.13 -5.31 3.60
C GLY A 25 -3.99 -3.90 3.07
N GLY A 26 -3.81 -2.91 3.97
CA GLY A 26 -3.58 -1.53 3.58
C GLY A 26 -2.32 -1.40 2.72
N PHE A 27 -1.21 -2.00 3.15
CA PHE A 27 0.05 -1.99 2.41
C PHE A 27 -0.04 -2.64 1.03
N ALA A 28 -0.69 -3.80 0.91
CA ALA A 28 -0.82 -4.51 -0.36
C ALA A 28 -1.73 -3.77 -1.35
N LEU A 29 -2.88 -3.25 -0.88
CA LEU A 29 -3.79 -2.44 -1.71
C LEU A 29 -3.15 -1.11 -2.12
N GLY A 30 -2.47 -0.44 -1.20
CA GLY A 30 -1.75 0.78 -1.51
C GLY A 30 -0.62 0.56 -2.51
N ALA A 31 0.11 -0.55 -2.41
CA ALA A 31 1.11 -0.94 -3.41
C ALA A 31 0.49 -1.16 -4.80
N MET A 32 -0.64 -1.89 -4.89
CA MET A 32 -1.38 -2.06 -6.15
C MET A 32 -1.78 -0.71 -6.75
N ALA A 33 -2.32 0.20 -5.93
CA ALA A 33 -2.68 1.54 -6.36
C ALA A 33 -1.45 2.37 -6.79
N GLY A 34 -0.29 2.13 -6.16
CA GLY A 34 0.95 2.86 -6.42
C GLY A 34 1.60 2.49 -7.76
N ILE A 35 1.50 1.22 -8.17
CA ILE A 35 2.06 0.72 -9.44
C ILE A 35 1.17 1.09 -10.63
N SER A 36 -0.13 1.27 -10.39
CA SER A 36 -1.09 1.61 -11.42
C SER A 36 -1.08 3.11 -11.74
N PRO A 37 -1.21 3.51 -13.02
CA PRO A 37 -1.47 4.90 -13.38
C PRO A 37 -2.74 5.45 -12.72
N VAL A 38 -2.63 6.65 -12.12
CA VAL A 38 -3.62 7.19 -11.16
C VAL A 38 -4.95 7.60 -11.83
N PHE A 39 -4.92 8.03 -13.10
CA PHE A 39 -6.10 8.51 -13.83
C PHE A 39 -6.77 7.41 -14.67
N THR A 40 -7.23 6.36 -13.99
CA THR A 40 -7.95 5.22 -14.58
C THR A 40 -9.11 4.80 -13.68
N LEU A 41 -10.16 4.21 -14.26
CA LEU A 41 -11.33 3.75 -13.51
C LEU A 41 -10.97 2.71 -12.44
N GLN A 42 -10.07 1.77 -12.74
CA GLN A 42 -9.61 0.76 -11.79
C GLN A 42 -8.81 1.36 -10.62
N SER A 43 -8.00 2.39 -10.86
CA SER A 43 -7.29 3.08 -9.77
C SER A 43 -8.28 3.78 -8.84
N LEU A 44 -9.34 4.39 -9.37
CA LEU A 44 -10.43 4.95 -8.56
C LEU A 44 -11.14 3.87 -7.75
N ILE A 45 -11.49 2.74 -8.37
CA ILE A 45 -12.14 1.61 -7.70
C ILE A 45 -11.24 1.06 -6.59
N LEU A 46 -9.92 0.94 -6.80
CA LEU A 46 -8.99 0.50 -5.77
C LEU A 46 -8.99 1.44 -4.55
N TRP A 47 -9.03 2.75 -4.76
CA TRP A 47 -9.14 3.70 -3.65
C TRP A 47 -10.47 3.58 -2.91
N LEU A 48 -11.58 3.39 -3.63
CA LEU A 48 -12.89 3.11 -3.00
C LEU A 48 -12.83 1.84 -2.16
N VAL A 49 -12.21 0.77 -2.67
CA VAL A 49 -12.01 -0.48 -1.91
C VAL A 49 -11.17 -0.23 -0.66
N ILE A 50 -10.08 0.54 -0.74
CA ILE A 50 -9.26 0.91 0.43
C ILE A 50 -10.09 1.66 1.48
N LEU A 51 -10.98 2.56 1.05
CA LEU A 51 -11.80 3.37 1.96
C LEU A 51 -12.96 2.58 2.60
N VAL A 52 -13.52 1.61 1.88
CA VAL A 52 -14.62 0.76 2.38
C VAL A 52 -14.10 -0.35 3.29
N LEU A 53 -12.93 -0.91 2.99
CA LEU A 53 -12.33 -1.96 3.80
C LEU A 53 -11.72 -1.38 5.09
N ASN A 54 -11.82 -2.13 6.18
CA ASN A 54 -11.21 -1.77 7.47
C ASN A 54 -9.70 -2.04 7.50
N VAL A 55 -8.96 -1.45 6.54
CA VAL A 55 -7.50 -1.57 6.40
C VAL A 55 -6.78 -0.35 6.98
N ASN A 56 -5.46 -0.45 7.18
CA ASN A 56 -4.68 0.70 7.66
C ASN A 56 -4.41 1.71 6.53
N LEU A 57 -5.01 2.89 6.60
CA LEU A 57 -4.83 3.93 5.59
C LEU A 57 -3.40 4.51 5.57
N SER A 58 -2.70 4.60 6.71
CA SER A 58 -1.30 5.06 6.72
C SER A 58 -0.37 4.10 5.97
N ALA A 59 -0.59 2.80 6.11
CA ALA A 59 0.13 1.76 5.37
C ALA A 59 -0.20 1.80 3.88
N ALA A 60 -1.47 2.05 3.53
CA ALA A 60 -1.89 2.24 2.14
C ALA A 60 -1.23 3.45 1.49
N ILE A 61 -1.24 4.63 2.13
CA ILE A 61 -0.62 5.84 1.57
C ILE A 61 0.91 5.69 1.50
N LEU A 62 1.53 5.08 2.51
CA LEU A 62 2.98 4.84 2.52
C LEU A 62 3.40 3.91 1.38
N SER A 63 2.73 2.77 1.23
CA SER A 63 3.00 1.82 0.15
C SER A 63 2.68 2.41 -1.21
N PHE A 64 1.57 3.11 -1.38
CA PHE A 64 1.25 3.84 -2.61
C PHE A 64 2.43 4.71 -3.05
N THR A 65 2.91 5.56 -2.14
CA THR A 65 4.02 6.48 -2.43
C THR A 65 5.30 5.73 -2.80
N LEU A 66 5.66 4.70 -2.02
CA LEU A 66 6.84 3.88 -2.27
C LEU A 66 6.75 3.18 -3.63
N PHE A 67 5.61 2.56 -3.92
CA PHE A 67 5.42 1.76 -5.12
C PHE A 67 5.20 2.61 -6.37
N THR A 68 4.73 3.85 -6.27
CA THR A 68 4.77 4.80 -7.38
C THR A 68 6.21 5.11 -7.79
N LEU A 69 7.13 5.28 -6.83
CA LEU A 69 8.55 5.48 -7.15
C LEU A 69 9.16 4.21 -7.77
N ILE A 70 8.82 3.04 -7.25
CA ILE A 70 9.24 1.75 -7.82
C ILE A 70 8.68 1.60 -9.24
N ALA A 71 7.43 1.96 -9.49
CA ALA A 71 6.79 1.81 -10.80
C ALA A 71 7.56 2.57 -11.89
N TYR A 72 8.08 3.76 -11.61
CA TYR A 72 8.91 4.48 -12.58
C TYR A 72 10.17 3.73 -12.99
N ILE A 73 10.78 2.97 -12.08
CA ILE A 73 11.97 2.15 -12.36
C ILE A 73 11.58 0.90 -13.16
N PHE A 74 10.44 0.30 -12.82
CA PHE A 74 9.96 -0.94 -13.42
C PHE A 74 9.05 -0.74 -14.63
N ASP A 75 8.83 0.50 -15.08
CA ASP A 75 7.95 0.85 -16.21
C ASP A 75 8.23 0.02 -17.48
N PRO A 76 9.50 -0.22 -17.89
CA PRO A 76 9.78 -1.07 -19.05
C PRO A 76 9.28 -2.51 -18.89
N LEU A 77 9.33 -3.08 -17.67
CA LEU A 77 8.82 -4.44 -17.43
C LEU A 77 7.29 -4.48 -17.46
N LEU A 78 6.64 -3.45 -16.92
CA LEU A 78 5.19 -3.32 -16.94
C LEU A 78 4.70 -3.15 -18.38
N HIS A 79 5.39 -2.33 -19.17
CA HIS A 79 5.14 -2.18 -20.60
C HIS A 79 5.25 -3.53 -21.34
N THR A 80 6.34 -4.26 -21.16
CA THR A 80 6.55 -5.57 -21.82
C THR A 80 5.47 -6.58 -21.46
N LEU A 81 5.09 -6.67 -20.17
CA LEU A 81 4.02 -7.55 -19.73
C LEU A 81 2.68 -7.18 -20.39
N GLY A 82 2.32 -5.89 -20.41
CA GLY A 82 1.08 -5.45 -21.03
C GLY A 82 1.08 -5.57 -22.56
N PHE A 83 2.23 -5.35 -23.20
CA PHE A 83 2.39 -5.56 -24.64
C PHE A 83 2.15 -7.02 -25.00
N TYR A 84 2.76 -7.96 -24.27
CA TYR A 84 2.53 -9.39 -24.48
C TYR A 84 1.04 -9.74 -24.36
N LEU A 85 0.35 -9.21 -23.35
CA LEU A 85 -1.07 -9.49 -23.12
C LEU A 85 -2.00 -8.87 -24.17
N LEU A 86 -1.69 -7.67 -24.66
CA LEU A 86 -2.52 -6.97 -25.65
C LEU A 86 -2.25 -7.41 -27.08
N VAL A 87 -0.99 -7.65 -27.43
CA VAL A 87 -0.52 -7.80 -28.81
C VAL A 87 -0.17 -9.25 -29.11
N ASP A 88 0.75 -9.85 -28.36
CA ASP A 88 1.28 -11.18 -28.69
C ASP A 88 0.30 -12.32 -28.38
N ALA A 89 -0.52 -12.16 -27.34
CA ALA A 89 -1.52 -13.13 -26.93
C ALA A 89 -2.78 -13.06 -27.84
N SER A 90 -2.67 -13.60 -29.06
CA SER A 90 -3.74 -13.59 -30.06
C SER A 90 -5.08 -14.19 -29.59
N SER A 91 -5.02 -15.17 -28.68
CA SER A 91 -6.22 -15.76 -28.05
C SER A 91 -7.04 -14.76 -27.23
N LEU A 92 -6.43 -13.67 -26.76
CA LEU A 92 -7.10 -12.62 -25.97
C LEU A 92 -7.69 -11.50 -26.83
N HIS A 93 -7.39 -11.44 -28.13
CA HIS A 93 -7.85 -10.36 -29.01
C HIS A 93 -9.38 -10.22 -29.01
N GLY A 94 -10.12 -11.33 -29.06
CA GLY A 94 -11.59 -11.29 -29.00
C GLY A 94 -12.14 -10.71 -27.69
N LEU A 95 -11.47 -10.99 -26.56
CA LEU A 95 -11.81 -10.39 -25.26
C LEU A 95 -11.55 -8.88 -25.29
N TRP A 96 -10.40 -8.45 -25.81
CA TRP A 96 -10.04 -7.03 -25.90
C TRP A 96 -10.96 -6.25 -26.82
N THR A 97 -11.35 -6.81 -27.98
CA THR A 97 -12.34 -6.20 -28.87
C THR A 97 -13.69 -6.03 -28.18
N SER A 98 -14.13 -7.05 -27.44
CA SER A 98 -15.40 -7.00 -26.70
C SER A 98 -15.38 -5.93 -25.61
N LEU A 99 -14.29 -5.85 -24.84
CA LEU A 99 -14.10 -4.83 -23.81
C LEU A 99 -13.97 -3.43 -24.42
N TYR A 100 -13.30 -3.27 -25.55
CA TYR A 100 -13.14 -1.97 -26.21
C TYR A 100 -14.49 -1.39 -26.65
N ASN A 101 -15.40 -2.25 -27.12
CA ASN A 101 -16.73 -1.84 -27.57
C ASN A 101 -17.75 -1.69 -26.42
N ALA A 102 -17.39 -2.05 -25.18
CA ALA A 102 -18.27 -1.89 -24.03
C ALA A 102 -18.29 -0.41 -23.56
N PRO A 103 -19.40 0.09 -22.98
CA PRO A 103 -19.56 1.52 -22.68
C PRO A 103 -18.61 2.04 -21.58
N VAL A 104 -18.23 1.20 -20.61
CA VAL A 104 -17.48 1.61 -19.41
C VAL A 104 -16.02 1.14 -19.45
N ALA A 105 -15.73 -0.01 -20.06
CA ALA A 105 -14.40 -0.60 -20.04
C ALA A 105 -13.29 0.29 -20.64
N PRO A 106 -13.51 1.11 -21.69
CA PRO A 106 -12.51 2.06 -22.16
C PRO A 106 -12.05 3.09 -21.11
N LEU A 107 -12.88 3.40 -20.11
CA LEU A 107 -12.50 4.28 -18.99
C LEU A 107 -11.39 3.69 -18.12
N THR A 108 -11.17 2.38 -18.18
CA THR A 108 -10.04 1.72 -17.52
C THR A 108 -8.72 2.00 -18.23
N ARG A 109 -8.75 2.43 -19.50
CA ARG A 109 -7.57 2.60 -20.36
C ARG A 109 -6.75 1.31 -20.49
N PHE A 110 -7.40 0.14 -20.44
CA PHE A 110 -6.75 -1.16 -20.55
C PHE A 110 -5.98 -1.36 -21.87
N ASN A 111 -6.30 -0.57 -22.92
CA ASN A 111 -5.58 -0.56 -24.19
C ASN A 111 -4.20 0.10 -24.13
N ASN A 112 -3.82 0.68 -22.98
CA ASN A 112 -2.46 1.11 -22.72
C ASN A 112 -1.68 -0.05 -22.06
N THR A 113 -0.54 -0.41 -22.65
CA THR A 113 0.29 -1.54 -22.21
C THR A 113 0.77 -1.37 -20.76
N VAL A 114 1.24 -0.19 -20.38
CA VAL A 114 1.66 0.07 -18.99
C VAL A 114 0.50 -0.08 -18.03
N VAL A 115 -0.69 0.45 -18.38
CA VAL A 115 -1.88 0.33 -17.54
C VAL A 115 -2.27 -1.13 -17.30
N LEU A 116 -2.34 -1.94 -18.37
CA LEU A 116 -2.70 -3.35 -18.25
C LEU A 116 -1.62 -4.15 -17.53
N GLY A 117 -0.35 -3.91 -17.86
CA GLY A 117 0.78 -4.55 -17.22
C GLY A 117 0.84 -4.26 -15.72
N SER A 118 0.69 -2.99 -15.32
CA SER A 118 0.59 -2.57 -13.93
C SER A 118 -0.58 -3.22 -13.20
N PHE A 119 -1.75 -3.33 -13.86
CA PHE A 119 -2.92 -3.96 -13.28
C PHE A 119 -2.66 -5.43 -12.96
N VAL A 120 -2.19 -6.21 -13.94
CA VAL A 120 -1.88 -7.63 -13.76
C VAL A 120 -0.74 -7.85 -12.76
N ALA A 121 0.34 -7.06 -12.87
CA ALA A 121 1.45 -7.12 -11.94
C ALA A 121 1.02 -6.79 -10.50
N GLY A 122 0.12 -5.83 -10.32
CA GLY A 122 -0.48 -5.51 -9.03
C GLY A 122 -1.23 -6.70 -8.42
N PHE A 123 -2.06 -7.39 -9.20
CA PHE A 123 -2.77 -8.59 -8.74
C PHE A 123 -1.81 -9.73 -8.36
N ILE A 124 -0.78 -9.96 -9.17
CA ILE A 124 0.25 -10.97 -8.88
C ILE A 124 1.00 -10.61 -7.59
N MET A 125 1.35 -9.34 -7.40
CA MET A 125 2.10 -8.88 -6.23
C MET A 125 1.26 -8.72 -4.97
N PHE A 126 -0.07 -8.68 -5.07
CA PHE A 126 -0.93 -8.49 -3.90
C PHE A 126 -0.70 -9.53 -2.81
N ILE A 127 -0.73 -10.82 -3.18
CA ILE A 127 -0.56 -11.94 -2.25
C ILE A 127 0.82 -11.93 -1.59
N PRO A 128 1.95 -11.87 -2.32
CA PRO A 128 3.27 -11.85 -1.69
C PRO A 128 3.49 -10.62 -0.82
N LEU A 129 3.00 -9.44 -1.21
CA LEU A 129 3.10 -8.23 -0.40
C LEU A 129 2.25 -8.32 0.88
N TYR A 130 1.04 -8.86 0.79
CA TYR A 130 0.19 -9.07 1.95
C TYR A 130 0.84 -10.04 2.95
N ILE A 131 1.29 -11.21 2.48
CA ILE A 131 1.93 -12.21 3.35
C ILE A 131 3.23 -11.66 3.93
N GLY A 132 4.06 -11.03 3.10
CA GLY A 132 5.33 -10.43 3.50
C GLY A 132 5.15 -9.37 4.58
N MET A 133 4.26 -8.40 4.35
CA MET A 133 3.97 -7.35 5.33
C MET A 133 3.35 -7.92 6.61
N LYS A 134 2.43 -8.89 6.52
CA LYS A 134 1.84 -9.52 7.70
C LYS A 134 2.90 -10.19 8.56
N ARG A 135 3.80 -10.98 7.94
CA ARG A 135 4.92 -11.64 8.63
C ARG A 135 5.88 -10.61 9.23
N PHE A 136 6.21 -9.55 8.49
CA PHE A 136 7.04 -8.46 8.98
C PHE A 136 6.46 -7.81 10.24
N VAL A 137 5.17 -7.45 10.23
CA VAL A 137 4.52 -6.84 11.40
C VAL A 137 4.49 -7.78 12.60
N VAL A 138 4.20 -9.07 12.38
CA VAL A 138 4.22 -10.07 13.46
C VAL A 138 5.62 -10.18 14.06
N ALA A 139 6.66 -10.35 13.22
CA ALA A 139 8.05 -10.43 13.67
C ALA A 139 8.52 -9.15 14.37
N TYR A 140 8.07 -7.98 13.89
CA TYR A 140 8.35 -6.71 14.55
C TYR A 140 7.76 -6.69 15.96
N ARG A 141 6.49 -7.07 16.11
CA ARG A 141 5.83 -7.05 17.43
C ARG A 141 6.43 -8.05 18.41
N THR A 142 6.79 -9.25 17.95
CA THR A 142 7.37 -10.29 18.82
C THR A 142 8.80 -9.97 19.25
N HIS A 143 9.66 -9.49 18.34
CA HIS A 143 11.09 -9.34 18.62
C HIS A 143 11.51 -7.92 19.01
N ILE A 144 10.79 -6.90 18.53
CA ILE A 144 11.22 -5.50 18.67
C ILE A 144 10.52 -4.81 19.85
N GLY A 145 9.31 -5.22 20.22
CA GLY A 145 8.60 -4.68 21.40
C GLY A 145 9.45 -4.70 22.67
N ALA A 146 10.04 -5.86 23.00
CA ALA A 146 10.88 -6.03 24.18
C ALA A 146 12.32 -5.48 24.04
N ARG A 147 12.78 -5.17 22.82
CA ARG A 147 14.11 -4.57 22.57
C ARG A 147 14.09 -3.05 22.65
N ILE A 148 13.01 -2.41 22.19
CA ILE A 148 12.89 -0.95 22.24
C ILE A 148 12.82 -0.42 23.67
N GLU A 149 12.15 -1.13 24.59
CA GLU A 149 12.12 -0.76 26.02
C GLU A 149 13.50 -0.79 26.69
N ARG A 150 14.42 -1.61 26.14
CA ARG A 150 15.81 -1.70 26.61
C ARG A 150 16.74 -0.66 26.01
N TRP A 151 16.32 0.06 24.96
CA TRP A 151 17.17 1.08 24.35
C TRP A 151 17.29 2.30 25.28
N ARG A 152 18.53 2.65 25.66
CA ARG A 152 18.83 3.81 26.52
C ARG A 152 18.15 5.10 26.06
N VAL A 153 18.11 5.33 24.74
CA VAL A 153 17.43 6.49 24.14
C VAL A 153 15.93 6.49 24.45
N TYR A 154 15.26 5.33 24.38
CA TYR A 154 13.84 5.21 24.72
C TYR A 154 13.59 5.43 26.23
N GLN A 155 14.47 4.94 27.09
CA GLN A 155 14.39 5.16 28.54
C GLN A 155 14.60 6.63 28.92
N ILE A 156 15.52 7.33 28.25
CA ILE A 156 15.77 8.76 28.47
C ILE A 156 14.59 9.60 27.98
N ILE A 157 14.07 9.30 26.77
CA ILE A 157 12.93 10.03 26.19
C ILE A 157 11.65 9.77 26.98
N SER A 158 11.36 8.52 27.37
CA SER A 158 10.18 8.18 28.19
C SER A 158 10.22 8.78 29.60
N LYS A 159 11.42 8.94 30.17
CA LYS A 159 11.64 9.64 31.45
C LYS A 159 11.74 11.16 31.32
N SER A 160 11.71 11.72 30.10
CA SER A 160 11.76 13.17 29.91
C SER A 160 10.47 13.83 30.41
N ALA A 161 10.60 15.06 30.93
CA ALA A 161 9.47 15.82 31.47
C ALA A 161 8.38 16.09 30.42
N LEU A 162 8.76 16.28 29.15
CA LEU A 162 7.87 16.52 28.02
C LEU A 162 6.88 15.36 27.76
N VAL A 163 7.37 14.12 27.82
CA VAL A 163 6.53 12.94 27.60
C VAL A 163 5.54 12.73 28.75
N ARG A 164 5.98 12.97 30.00
CA ARG A 164 5.08 12.93 31.17
C ARG A 164 4.03 14.03 31.14
N TRP A 165 4.42 15.25 30.73
CA TRP A 165 3.51 16.39 30.64
C TRP A 165 2.43 16.17 29.57
N TYR A 166 2.81 15.66 28.39
CA TYR A 166 1.87 15.26 27.35
C TYR A 166 0.92 14.15 27.80
N GLY A 167 1.43 13.15 28.51
CA GLY A 167 0.60 12.07 29.09
C GLY A 167 -0.40 12.58 30.15
N LYS A 168 -0.02 13.60 30.92
CA LYS A 168 -0.88 14.22 31.94
C LYS A 168 -2.01 15.03 31.31
N ILE A 169 -1.73 15.82 30.29
CA ILE A 169 -2.74 16.62 29.57
C ILE A 169 -3.76 15.71 28.88
N ARG A 170 -3.30 14.62 28.26
CA ARG A 170 -4.19 13.67 27.58
C ARG A 170 -5.15 12.95 28.54
N ARG A 171 -4.74 12.69 29.78
CA ARG A 171 -5.60 12.08 30.82
C ARG A 171 -6.59 13.05 31.48
N MET A 172 -6.45 14.35 31.26
CA MET A 172 -7.36 15.36 31.81
C MET A 172 -8.50 15.73 30.84
N GLY A 173 -8.46 15.21 29.61
CA GLY A 173 -9.49 15.42 28.58
C GLY A 173 -10.30 14.16 28.23
N GLU A 174 -10.11 13.07 28.99
CA GLU A 174 -11.02 11.92 29.09
C GLU A 174 -11.82 12.05 30.38
#